data_AF-A0A940WXC3-F1
#
_entry.id   AF-A0A940WXC3-F1
#
_cell.length_a   1.000
_cell.length_b   1.000
_cell.length_c   1.000
_cell.angle_alpha   90.00
_cell.angle_beta   90.00
_cell.angle_gamma   90.00
#
_symmetry.space_group_name_H-M   'P 1'
#
loop_
_entity.id
_entity.type
_entity.pdbx_description
1 polymer ?
#
loop_
_entity_poly.entity_id
_entity_poly.type
_entity_poly.pdbx_seq_one_letter_code
_entity_poly.pdbx_strand_id
1 'polypeptide(L)' 'MREELGVHERLEVHELMMFKSLCLTKASVMKGLVTDERLKTLMQQDTEMHMRHLEDLRSHLS' A
#
# COMPACT_ATOMS: atom_id res chain seq x y z
N MET A 1 -10.41 -16.37 -18.74
CA MET A 1 -9.87 -17.38 -17.80
C MET A 1 -8.93 -16.61 -16.89
N ARG A 2 -9.26 -16.39 -15.61
CA ARG A 2 -8.25 -15.90 -14.66
C ARG A 2 -7.37 -17.12 -14.41
N GLU A 3 -6.11 -17.08 -14.82
CA GLU A 3 -5.15 -18.09 -14.38
C GLU A 3 -5.07 -17.95 -12.86
N GLU A 4 -5.33 -19.04 -12.14
CA GLU A 4 -5.13 -19.06 -10.70
C GLU A 4 -3.65 -18.83 -10.44
N LEU A 5 -3.33 -17.86 -9.58
CA LEU A 5 -1.96 -17.57 -9.20
C LEU A 5 -1.29 -18.83 -8.64
N GLY A 6 -0.11 -19.15 -9.16
CA GLY A 6 0.75 -20.19 -8.62
C GLY A 6 1.14 -19.90 -7.18
N VAL A 7 1.62 -20.92 -6.47
CA VAL A 7 1.99 -20.79 -5.04
C VAL A 7 3.03 -19.68 -4.82
N HIS A 8 4.04 -19.58 -5.67
CA HIS A 8 5.07 -18.54 -5.58
C HIS A 8 4.50 -17.14 -5.87
N GLU A 9 3.66 -17.00 -6.89
CA GLU A 9 3.04 -15.72 -7.24
C GLU A 9 2.12 -15.21 -6.12
N ARG A 10 1.36 -16.11 -5.48
CA ARG A 10 0.56 -15.75 -4.29
C ARG A 10 1.43 -15.25 -3.14
N LEU A 11 2.56 -15.93 -2.89
CA LEU A 11 3.50 -15.52 -1.84
C LEU A 11 4.13 -14.16 -2.16
N GLU A 12 4.54 -13.92 -3.41
CA GLU A 12 5.07 -12.63 -3.86
C GLU A 12 4.05 -11.49 -3.68
N VAL A 13 2.77 -11.73 -3.98
CA VAL A 13 1.70 -10.74 -3.74
C VAL A 13 1.52 -10.48 -2.25
N HIS A 14 1.58 -11.50 -1.40
CA HIS A 14 1.56 -11.33 0.06
C HIS A 14 2.75 -10.51 0.56
N GLU A 15 3.96 -10.79 0.09
CA GLU A 15 5.17 -10.04 0.41
C GLU A 15 5.05 -8.56 0.00
N LEU A 16 4.53 -8.30 -1.19
CA LEU A 16 4.29 -6.94 -1.69
C LEU A 16 3.23 -6.21 -0.86
N MET A 17 2.16 -6.89 -0.44
CA MET A 17 1.16 -6.33 0.48
C MET A 17 1.76 -5.96 1.83
N MET A 18 2.60 -6.83 2.40
CA MET A 18 3.30 -6.56 3.66
C MET A 18 4.23 -5.36 3.53
N PHE A 19 5.00 -5.30 2.44
CA PHE A 19 5.87 -4.16 2.15
C PHE A 19 5.09 -2.85 2.03
N LYS A 20 4.00 -2.81 1.26
CA LYS A 20 3.17 -1.60 1.12
C LYS A 20 2.49 -1.21 2.44
N SER A 21 2.08 -2.17 3.27
CA SER A 21 1.51 -1.90 4.59
C SER A 21 2.52 -1.23 5.54
N LEU A 22 3.78 -1.66 5.49
CA LEU A 22 4.88 -1.01 6.22
C LEU A 22 5.11 0.43 5.72
N CYS A 23 5.11 0.65 4.41
CA CYS A 23 5.23 2.00 3.84
C CYS A 23 4.06 2.90 4.24
N LEU A 24 2.82 2.42 4.14
CA LEU A 24 1.64 3.16 4.56
C LEU A 24 1.71 3.56 6.03
N THR A 25 2.16 2.65 6.90
CA THR A 25 2.34 2.93 8.33
C THR A 25 3.35 4.06 8.54
N LYS A 26 4.52 3.97 7.88
CA LYS A 26 5.56 5.01 7.95
C LYS A 26 5.06 6.37 7.45
N ALA A 27 4.40 6.39 6.29
CA ALA A 27 3.84 7.60 5.70
C ALA A 27 2.76 8.21 6.61
N SER A 28 1.88 7.38 7.17
CA SER A 28 0.82 7.84 8.08
C SER A 28 1.35 8.44 9.36
N VAL A 29 2.36 7.80 9.99
CA VAL A 29 3.03 8.35 11.18
C VAL A 29 3.72 9.67 10.84
N MET A 30 4.52 9.71 9.77
CA MET A 30 5.26 10.91 9.38
C MET A 30 4.32 12.08 9.03
N LYS A 31 3.20 11.81 8.34
CA LYS A 31 2.16 12.83 8.04
C LYS A 31 1.62 13.47 9.32
N GLY A 32 1.51 12.71 10.41
CA GLY A 32 1.08 13.23 11.71
C GLY A 32 2.12 14.13 12.40
N LEU A 33 3.40 14.03 12.02
CA LEU A 33 4.51 14.81 12.57
C LEU A 33 4.89 16.04 11.72
N VAL A 34 4.53 16.04 10.44
CA VAL A 34 4.84 17.13 9.51
C VAL A 34 3.99 18.37 9.80
N THR A 35 4.66 19.53 9.87
CA THR A 35 4.04 20.84 10.09
C THR A 35 3.88 21.66 8.80
N ASP A 36 4.68 21.39 7.78
CA ASP A 36 4.54 22.04 6.47
C ASP A 36 3.28 21.54 5.75
N GLU A 37 2.31 22.43 5.53
CA GLU A 37 0.99 22.07 5.00
C GLU A 37 1.04 21.55 3.55
N ARG A 38 2.00 22.04 2.75
CA ARG A 38 2.16 21.55 1.37
C ARG A 38 2.69 20.11 1.39
N LEU A 39 3.70 19.83 2.20
CA LEU A 39 4.23 18.48 2.38
C LEU A 39 3.16 17.56 2.97
N LYS A 40 2.40 18.00 3.96
CA LYS A 40 1.31 17.23 4.55
C LYS A 40 0.24 16.84 3.53
N THR A 41 -0.09 17.75 2.61
CA THR A 41 -1.02 17.47 1.49
C THR A 41 -0.47 16.41 0.54
N LEU A 42 0.81 16.50 0.17
CA LEU A 42 1.47 15.48 -0.66
C LEU A 42 1.48 14.12 0.04
N MET A 43 1.76 14.09 1.34
CA MET A 43 1.74 12.85 2.13
C MET A 43 0.33 12.28 2.29
N GLN A 44 -0.72 13.11 2.37
CA GLN A 44 -2.10 12.65 2.37
C GLN A 44 -2.43 11.93 1.05
N GLN A 45 -2.09 12.53 -0.09
CA GLN A 45 -2.28 11.93 -1.42
C GLN A 45 -1.53 10.59 -1.55
N ASP A 46 -0.30 10.52 -1.02
CA ASP A 46 0.50 9.29 -1.00
C ASP A 46 -0.14 8.20 -0.13
N THR A 47 -0.65 8.54 1.06
CA THR A 47 -1.36 7.56 1.91
C THR A 47 -2.63 7.02 1.27
N GLU A 48 -3.41 7.85 0.57
CA GLU A 48 -4.60 7.40 -0.17
C GLU A 48 -4.24 6.50 -1.35
N MET A 49 -3.17 6.83 -2.07
CA MET A 49 -2.64 6.00 -3.14
C MET A 49 -2.18 4.64 -2.60
N HIS A 50 -1.49 4.59 -1.45
CA HIS A 50 -1.09 3.34 -0.81
C HIS A 50 -2.29 2.48 -0.39
N MET A 51 -3.36 3.08 0.13
CA MET A 51 -4.60 2.35 0.47
C MET A 51 -5.22 1.70 -0.77
N ARG A 52 -5.37 2.44 -1.88
CA ARG A 52 -5.89 1.89 -3.15
C ARG A 52 -5.04 0.72 -3.66
N HIS A 53 -3.72 0.87 -3.65
CA HIS A 53 -2.83 -0.22 -4.05
C HIS A 53 -2.98 -1.48 -3.19
N LEU A 54 -3.25 -1.35 -1.88
CA LEU A 54 -3.48 -2.50 -1.01
C LEU A 54 -4.80 -3.19 -1.33
N GLU A 55 -5.84 -2.43 -1.69
CA GLU A 55 -7.13 -2.98 -2.13
C GLU A 55 -6.98 -3.73 -3.45
N ASP A 56 -6.22 -3.17 -4.40
CA ASP A 56 -5.92 -3.79 -5.69
C ASP A 56 -5.17 -5.12 -5.49
N LEU A 57 -4.10 -5.13 -4.67
CA LEU A 57 -3.35 -6.34 -4.36
C LEU A 57 -4.20 -7.40 -3.66
N ARG A 58 -5.07 -6.99 -2.72
CA ARG A 58 -6.02 -7.90 -2.07
C ARG A 58 -6.98 -8.52 -3.09
N SER A 59 -7.41 -7.75 -4.10
CA SER A 59 -8.31 -8.25 -5.15
C SER A 59 -7.69 -9.31 -6.05
N HIS A 60 -6.36 -9.38 -6.11
CA HIS A 60 -5.62 -10.43 -6.82
C HIS A 60 -5.54 -11.75 -6.03
N LEU A 61 -5.76 -11.72 -4.71
CA LEU A 61 -5.71 -12.91 -3.84
C LEU A 61 -7.09 -13.50 -3.51
N SER A 62 -8.16 -12.76 -3.80
CA SER A 62 -9.57 -13.16 -3.66
C SER A 62 -10.11 -13.84 -4.92
#